data_AF-A0A1B9C0X2-F1
#
_entry.id   AF-A0A1B9C0X2-F1
#
_cell.length_a   1.000
_cell.length_b   1.000
_cell.length_c   1.000
_cell.angle_alpha   90.00
_cell.angle_beta   90.00
_cell.angle_gamma   90.00
#
_symmetry.space_group_name_H-M   'P 1'
#
loop_
_entity.id
_entity.type
_entity.pdbx_description
1 polymer ?
#
loop_
_entity_poly.entity_id
_entity_poly.type
_entity_poly.pdbx_seq_one_letter_code
_entity_poly.pdbx_strand_id
1 'polypeptide(L)'
;MTDTTQQKTPNVPMFNITTRGAAVDSLKRNPQFRGKEVGNILSAVEASPNDWSLPLNPVETSLVFLGVMSGAHSLQTPVMITLDREFWSEMHKQDVHTKNGSHAKEVFCPDPRAVTILFNLNPQEASA
;
A
#
# COMPACT_ATOMS: atom_id res chain seq x y z
N MET A 1 -8.04 -15.35 -36.22
CA MET A 1 -7.26 -14.20 -35.73
C MET A 1 -7.77 -13.92 -34.32
N THR A 2 -7.04 -14.34 -33.29
CA THR A 2 -7.36 -14.03 -31.90
C THR A 2 -6.34 -13.03 -31.41
N ASP A 3 -6.73 -11.75 -31.46
CA ASP A 3 -6.03 -10.68 -30.75
C ASP A 3 -6.05 -11.02 -29.27
N THR A 4 -4.93 -11.59 -28.82
CA THR A 4 -4.67 -11.79 -27.40
C THR A 4 -4.03 -10.51 -26.92
N THR A 5 -4.84 -9.46 -26.77
CA THR A 5 -4.42 -8.24 -26.09
C THR A 5 -4.16 -8.62 -24.64
N GLN A 6 -2.93 -9.06 -24.34
CA GLN A 6 -2.39 -8.98 -23.00
C GLN A 6 -2.54 -7.52 -22.60
N GLN A 7 -3.60 -7.20 -21.86
CA GLN A 7 -3.67 -5.98 -21.08
C GLN A 7 -2.40 -5.99 -20.24
N LYS A 8 -1.41 -5.18 -20.65
CA LYS A 8 -0.29 -4.82 -19.78
C LYS A 8 -0.96 -4.25 -18.54
N THR A 9 -0.99 -5.04 -17.46
CA THR A 9 -1.37 -4.52 -16.15
C THR A 9 -0.53 -3.27 -15.96
N PRO A 10 -1.14 -2.09 -15.78
CA PRO A 10 -0.36 -0.90 -15.47
C PRO A 10 0.58 -1.27 -14.33
N ASN A 11 1.86 -0.86 -14.42
CA ASN A 11 2.87 -1.09 -13.38
C ASN A 11 2.48 -0.27 -12.14
N VAL A 12 1.44 -0.71 -11.43
CA VAL A 12 0.95 -0.09 -10.22
C VAL A 12 1.94 -0.45 -9.11
N PRO A 13 2.59 0.53 -8.45
CA PRO A 13 3.52 0.27 -7.37
C PRO A 13 2.90 -0.60 -6.28
N MET A 14 3.60 -1.66 -5.90
CA MET A 14 3.15 -2.59 -4.87
C MET A 14 3.97 -2.41 -3.59
N PHE A 15 3.25 -2.23 -2.49
CA PHE A 15 3.80 -2.15 -1.15
C PHE A 15 3.36 -3.37 -0.35
N ASN A 16 4.31 -4.16 0.11
CA ASN A 16 4.05 -5.24 1.06
C ASN A 16 4.41 -4.75 2.46
N ILE A 17 3.43 -4.71 3.36
CA ILE A 17 3.57 -4.24 4.74
C ILE A 17 3.18 -5.33 5.75
N THR A 18 3.26 -6.61 5.38
CA THR A 18 3.00 -7.73 6.32
C THR A 18 4.16 -7.96 7.29
N THR A 19 5.37 -7.61 6.91
CA THR A 19 6.56 -7.69 7.76
C THR A 19 7.37 -6.42 7.67
N ARG A 20 8.16 -6.16 8.71
CA ARG A 20 9.08 -5.01 8.77
C ARG A 20 10.01 -4.96 7.56
N GLY A 21 10.63 -6.09 7.22
CA GLY A 21 11.52 -6.19 6.08
C GLY A 21 10.84 -5.96 4.73
N ALA A 22 9.66 -6.56 4.54
CA ALA A 22 8.90 -6.36 3.31
C ALA A 22 8.48 -4.89 3.11
N ALA A 23 8.13 -4.20 4.20
CA ALA A 23 7.77 -2.79 4.17
C ALA A 23 8.98 -1.92 3.78
N VAL A 24 10.13 -2.14 4.43
CA VAL A 24 11.38 -1.45 4.09
C VAL A 24 11.75 -1.65 2.64
N ASP A 25 11.75 -2.90 2.17
CA ASP A 25 12.10 -3.24 0.78
C ASP A 25 11.15 -2.58 -0.22
N SER A 26 9.85 -2.59 0.07
CA SER A 26 8.84 -1.95 -0.77
C SER A 26 9.03 -0.44 -0.87
N LEU A 27 9.37 0.21 0.25
CA LEU A 27 9.64 1.64 0.32
C LEU A 27 10.98 2.01 -0.30
N LYS A 28 11.99 1.13 -0.28
CA LYS A 28 13.27 1.29 -0.99
C LYS A 28 13.10 1.23 -2.50
N ARG A 29 12.23 0.35 -3.00
CA ARG A 29 11.90 0.29 -4.43
C ARG A 29 11.09 1.48 -4.93
N ASN A 30 10.35 2.14 -4.05
CA ASN A 30 9.41 3.22 -4.40
C ASN A 30 9.64 4.49 -3.53
N PRO A 31 10.83 5.12 -3.60
CA PRO A 31 11.22 6.20 -2.70
C PRO A 31 10.33 7.45 -2.80
N GLN A 32 9.68 7.69 -3.93
CA GLN A 32 8.78 8.82 -4.16
C GLN A 32 7.50 8.78 -3.30
N PHE A 33 7.13 7.60 -2.78
CA PHE A 33 5.95 7.43 -1.90
C PHE A 33 6.30 7.51 -0.41
N ARG A 34 7.54 7.88 -0.06
CA ARG A 34 7.96 8.02 1.34
C ARG A 34 7.47 9.36 1.89
N GLY A 35 6.33 9.33 2.58
CA GLY A 35 5.90 10.43 3.44
C GLY A 35 6.89 10.67 4.60
N LYS A 36 6.83 11.85 5.22
CA LYS A 36 7.69 12.22 6.37
C LYS A 36 7.52 11.23 7.53
N GLU A 37 6.30 10.73 7.70
CA GLU A 37 5.86 9.80 8.73
C GLU A 37 6.51 8.40 8.57
N VAL A 38 6.84 8.01 7.33
CA VAL A 38 7.40 6.70 7.00
C VAL A 38 8.88 6.60 7.37
N GLY A 39 9.60 7.72 7.37
CA GLY A 39 11.05 7.76 7.62
C GLY A 39 11.46 7.23 9.00
N ASN A 40 10.62 7.44 10.02
CA ASN A 40 10.89 6.99 11.38
C ASN A 40 10.80 5.46 11.50
N ILE A 41 9.85 4.83 10.80
CA ILE A 41 9.68 3.37 10.80
C ILE A 41 10.81 2.69 10.06
N LEU A 42 11.22 3.26 8.92
CA LEU A 42 12.39 2.78 8.18
C LEU A 42 13.65 2.78 9.05
N SER A 43 13.89 3.88 9.77
CA SER A 43 15.05 4.03 10.65
C SER A 43 15.03 3.02 11.80
N ALA A 44 13.85 2.76 12.39
CA ALA A 44 13.70 1.79 13.48
C ALA A 44 13.95 0.34 13.02
N VAL A 45 13.50 -0.03 11.82
CA VAL A 45 13.69 -1.38 11.27
C VAL A 45 15.13 -1.62 10.81
N GLU A 46 15.77 -0.63 10.20
CA GLU A 46 17.17 -0.75 9.74
C GLU A 46 18.17 -0.93 10.90
N ALA A 47 17.81 -0.49 12.10
CA ALA A 47 18.64 -0.63 13.30
C ALA A 47 18.68 -2.05 13.88
N SER A 48 17.73 -2.94 13.52
CA SER A 48 17.63 -4.29 14.08
C SER A 48 17.33 -5.34 13.00
N PRO A 49 18.37 -5.90 12.34
CA PRO A 49 18.20 -6.89 11.27
C PRO A 49 17.51 -8.19 11.70
N ASN A 50 17.56 -8.52 13.00
CA ASN A 50 16.88 -9.70 13.56
C ASN A 50 15.35 -9.56 13.51
N ASP A 51 14.84 -8.34 13.39
CA ASP A 51 13.41 -8.05 13.39
C ASP A 51 12.81 -8.03 11.98
N TRP A 52 13.60 -8.37 10.96
CA TRP A 52 13.21 -8.24 9.55
C TRP A 52 11.98 -9.07 9.19
N SER A 53 11.88 -10.28 9.73
CA SER A 53 10.74 -11.19 9.51
C SER A 53 9.58 -10.96 10.48
N LEU A 54 9.72 -10.07 11.46
CA LEU A 54 8.64 -9.80 12.40
C LEU A 54 7.52 -9.00 11.72
N PRO A 55 6.26 -9.28 12.07
CA PRO A 55 5.14 -8.47 11.61
C PRO A 55 5.26 -7.04 12.12
N LEU A 56 4.75 -6.09 11.34
CA LEU A 56 4.55 -4.73 11.82
C LEU A 56 3.43 -4.76 12.87
N ASN A 57 3.63 -4.05 13.98
CA ASN A 57 2.55 -3.89 14.95
C ASN A 57 1.43 -2.97 14.40
N PRO A 58 0.24 -2.93 15.01
CA PRO A 58 -0.90 -2.16 14.47
C PRO A 58 -0.60 -0.68 14.22
N VAL A 59 0.22 -0.05 15.09
CA VAL A 59 0.60 1.36 14.97
C VAL A 59 1.55 1.56 13.80
N GLU A 60 2.57 0.69 13.68
CA GLU A 60 3.51 0.71 12.57
C GLU A 60 2.80 0.47 11.23
N THR A 61 1.94 -0.54 11.16
CA THR A 61 1.12 -0.85 9.97
C THR A 61 0.29 0.36 9.55
N SER A 62 -0.39 1.01 10.49
CA SER A 62 -1.23 2.19 10.21
C SER A 62 -0.41 3.36 9.69
N LEU A 63 0.75 3.63 10.29
CA LEU A 63 1.65 4.72 9.88
C LEU A 63 2.24 4.48 8.49
N VAL A 64 2.72 3.27 8.19
CA VAL A 64 3.22 2.94 6.84
C VAL A 64 2.09 3.03 5.82
N PHE A 65 0.92 2.46 6.12
CA PHE A 65 -0.25 2.51 5.26
C PHE A 65 -0.64 3.97 4.94
N LEU A 66 -0.82 4.81 5.96
CA LEU A 66 -1.16 6.23 5.77
C LEU A 66 -0.09 7.00 5.01
N GLY A 67 1.19 6.71 5.27
CA GLY A 67 2.30 7.36 4.57
C GLY A 67 2.33 7.02 3.08
N VAL A 68 2.15 5.74 2.73
CA VAL A 68 2.03 5.29 1.33
C VAL A 68 0.82 5.92 0.65
N MET A 69 -0.33 5.96 1.35
CA MET A 69 -1.57 6.55 0.83
C MET A 69 -1.46 8.06 0.62
N SER A 70 -0.83 8.77 1.55
CA SER A 70 -0.54 10.20 1.45
C SER A 70 0.38 10.47 0.25
N GLY A 71 1.46 9.69 0.11
CA GLY A 71 2.37 9.77 -1.04
C GLY A 71 1.65 9.48 -2.37
N ALA A 72 0.78 8.46 -2.39
CA ALA A 72 -0.03 8.13 -3.55
C ALA A 72 -0.94 9.29 -3.95
N HIS A 73 -1.62 9.90 -2.97
CA HIS A 73 -2.48 11.06 -3.18
C HIS A 73 -1.71 12.28 -3.71
N SER A 74 -0.55 12.62 -3.11
CA SER A 74 0.29 13.72 -3.58
C SER A 74 0.82 13.51 -5.00
N LEU A 75 1.13 12.26 -5.36
CA LEU A 75 1.62 11.90 -6.70
C LEU A 75 0.49 11.60 -7.69
N GLN A 76 -0.77 11.65 -7.27
CA GLN A 76 -1.94 11.26 -8.07
C GLN A 76 -1.77 9.89 -8.75
N THR A 77 -1.08 8.97 -8.07
CA THR A 77 -0.69 7.67 -8.63
C THR A 77 -1.39 6.54 -7.87
N PRO A 78 -2.03 5.57 -8.55
CA PRO A 78 -2.62 4.42 -7.88
C PRO A 78 -1.53 3.55 -7.23
N VAL A 79 -1.86 2.86 -6.14
CA VAL A 79 -0.94 1.96 -5.44
C VAL A 79 -1.65 0.67 -5.02
N MET A 80 -0.91 -0.43 -4.97
CA MET A 80 -1.35 -1.66 -4.33
C MET A 80 -0.67 -1.82 -2.98
N ILE A 81 -1.43 -2.17 -1.96
CA ILE A 81 -0.90 -2.41 -0.61
C ILE A 81 -1.32 -3.80 -0.14
N THR A 82 -0.35 -4.62 0.25
CA THR A 82 -0.57 -5.93 0.85
C THR A 82 -0.28 -5.87 2.34
N LEU A 83 -1.25 -6.26 3.17
CA LEU A 83 -1.19 -6.21 4.63
C LEU A 83 -1.91 -7.43 5.21
N ASP A 84 -1.69 -7.72 6.49
CA ASP A 84 -2.43 -8.79 7.15
C ASP A 84 -3.92 -8.44 7.21
N ARG A 85 -4.76 -9.46 6.98
CA ARG A 85 -6.21 -9.31 6.81
C ARG A 85 -6.89 -8.70 8.04
N GLU A 86 -6.34 -8.95 9.23
CA GLU A 86 -6.84 -8.36 10.48
C GLU A 86 -6.81 -6.83 10.46
N PHE A 87 -5.76 -6.23 9.90
CA PHE A 87 -5.63 -4.77 9.82
C PHE A 87 -6.58 -4.14 8.79
N TRP A 88 -6.98 -4.90 7.76
CA TRP A 88 -7.97 -4.43 6.79
C TRP A 88 -9.39 -4.56 7.31
N SER A 89 -9.72 -5.69 7.94
CA SER A 89 -11.05 -5.98 8.48
C SER A 89 -11.45 -4.97 9.57
N GLU A 90 -10.49 -4.52 10.39
CA GLU A 90 -10.73 -3.48 11.41
C GLU A 90 -10.88 -2.09 10.79
N MET A 91 -10.23 -1.82 9.66
CA MET A 91 -10.35 -0.53 8.96
C MET A 91 -11.61 -0.42 8.10
N HIS A 92 -12.24 -1.53 7.67
CA HIS A 92 -13.37 -1.51 6.73
C HIS A 92 -14.45 -2.59 6.97
N LYS A 93 -15.53 -2.19 7.66
CA LYS A 93 -16.88 -2.79 7.49
C LYS A 93 -17.73 -2.07 6.43
N GLN A 94 -17.19 -1.08 5.71
CA GLN A 94 -17.90 -0.29 4.72
C GLN A 94 -16.97 0.09 3.56
N ASP A 95 -17.46 -0.01 2.33
CA ASP A 95 -16.87 0.61 1.14
C ASP A 95 -16.55 2.07 1.43
N VAL A 96 -15.27 2.39 1.64
CA VAL A 96 -14.86 3.78 1.86
C VAL A 96 -14.73 4.44 0.50
N HIS A 97 -15.84 5.06 0.08
CA HIS A 97 -15.77 6.26 -0.71
C HIS A 97 -15.16 7.35 0.18
N THR A 98 -13.89 7.66 -0.01
CA THR A 98 -13.36 8.89 0.58
C THR A 98 -14.08 10.06 -0.10
N LYS A 99 -14.33 11.15 0.63
CA LYS A 99 -14.99 12.35 0.09
C LYS A 99 -14.28 12.96 -1.13
N ASN A 100 -13.07 12.49 -1.47
CA ASN A 100 -12.23 12.95 -2.56
C ASN A 100 -12.21 11.96 -3.75
N GLY A 101 -13.21 11.07 -3.85
CA GLY A 101 -13.33 10.11 -4.95
C GLY A 101 -12.23 9.05 -5.02
N SER A 102 -11.47 8.85 -3.93
CA SER A 102 -10.53 7.72 -3.88
C SER A 102 -11.29 6.45 -3.55
N HIS A 103 -10.97 5.36 -4.25
CA HIS A 103 -11.60 4.06 -4.09
C HIS A 103 -10.55 3.02 -3.70
N ALA A 104 -10.79 2.30 -2.62
CA ALA A 104 -10.03 1.13 -2.24
C ALA A 104 -10.84 -0.12 -2.61
N LYS A 105 -10.22 -1.09 -3.29
CA LYS A 105 -10.82 -2.39 -3.57
C LYS A 105 -9.88 -3.53 -3.24
N GLU A 106 -10.41 -4.59 -2.64
CA GLU A 106 -9.66 -5.85 -2.50
C GLU A 106 -9.42 -6.44 -3.91
N VAL A 107 -8.19 -6.86 -4.16
CA VAL A 107 -7.78 -7.61 -5.36
C VAL A 107 -7.21 -8.96 -4.93
N PHE A 108 -7.04 -9.87 -5.89
CA PHE A 108 -6.59 -11.22 -5.60
C PHE A 108 -5.25 -11.22 -4.83
N CYS A 109 -5.25 -11.89 -3.67
CA CYS A 109 -4.08 -12.16 -2.85
C CYS A 109 -3.95 -13.67 -2.64
N PRO A 110 -2.83 -14.30 -3.00
CA PRO A 110 -2.67 -15.75 -2.86
C PRO A 110 -2.45 -16.20 -1.40
N ASP A 111 -2.03 -15.31 -0.50
CA ASP A 111 -1.89 -15.63 0.93
C ASP A 111 -3.23 -15.39 1.64
N PRO A 112 -3.88 -16.43 2.21
CA PRO A 112 -5.17 -16.29 2.88
C PRO A 112 -5.13 -15.39 4.13
N ARG A 113 -3.95 -15.22 4.74
CA ARG A 113 -3.75 -14.37 5.93
C ARG A 113 -3.61 -12.89 5.58
N ALA A 114 -3.32 -12.59 4.32
CA ALA A 114 -3.15 -11.24 3.84
C ALA A 114 -4.33 -10.82 2.95
N VAL A 115 -4.36 -9.53 2.67
CA VAL A 115 -5.20 -8.92 1.66
C VAL A 115 -4.36 -7.95 0.85
N THR A 116 -4.63 -7.89 -0.45
CA THR A 116 -4.06 -6.87 -1.32
C THR A 116 -5.16 -5.90 -1.70
N ILE A 117 -4.94 -4.62 -1.45
CA ILE A 117 -5.88 -3.54 -1.74
C ILE A 117 -5.30 -2.72 -2.89
N LEU A 118 -6.08 -2.48 -3.93
CA LEU A 118 -5.78 -1.46 -4.93
C LEU A 118 -6.46 -0.16 -4.50
N PHE A 119 -5.64 0.84 -4.21
CA PHE A 119 -6.08 2.21 -3.99
C PHE A 119 -5.99 3.00 -5.30
N ASN A 120 -7.14 3.41 -5.81
CA ASN A 120 -7.28 4.27 -6.99
C ASN A 120 -7.68 5.67 -6.54
N LEU A 121 -7.08 6.68 -7.17
CA LEU A 121 -7.48 8.07 -7.04
C LEU A 121 -8.42 8.42 -8.19
N ASN A 122 -9.44 9.25 -7.94
CA ASN A 122 -10.36 9.65 -9.00
C ASN A 122 -9.58 10.45 -10.06
N PRO A 123 -9.62 10.07 -11.35
CA PRO A 123 -8.93 10.83 -12.40
C PRO A 123 -9.46 12.26 -12.61
N GLN A 124 -10.64 12.59 -12.08
CA GLN A 124 -11.34 13.85 -12.38
C GLN A 124 -10.86 15.08 -11.59
N GLU A 125 -10.07 14.93 -10.52
CA GLU A 125 -9.57 16.07 -9.72
C GLU A 125 -8.11 16.45 -10.06
N ALA A 126 -7.46 15.75 -10.98
CA ALA A 126 -6.07 16.02 -11.38
C ALA A 126 -5.90 17.19 -12.38
N SER A 127 -6.96 17.93 -12.71
CA SER A 127 -6.95 19.00 -13.73
C SER A 127 -7.82 20.20 -13.36
N ALA A 128 -7.76 20.64 -12.10
CA ALA A 128 -8.33 21.92 -11.67
C ALA A 128 -7.21 22.88 -11.23
#